data_AF-A0A412EYU1-F1
#
_entry.id   AF-A0A412EYU1-F1
#
_cell.length_a   1.000
_cell.length_b   1.000
_cell.length_c   1.000
_cell.angle_alpha   90.00
_cell.angle_beta   90.00
_cell.angle_gamma   90.00
#
_symmetry.space_group_name_H-M   'P 1'
#
loop_
_entity.id
_entity.type
_entity.pdbx_description
1 polymer ?
#
loop_
_entity_poly.entity_id
_entity_poly.type
_entity_poly.pdbx_seq_one_letter_code
_entity_poly.pdbx_strand_id
1 'polypeptide(L)'
;MKRKMISAVLAAVMTVGMITGCGSSQATTENKADKADKLESQTDLSSTDYDFEKEYAYGDFNAHSRADEDRQDGIDTFEDKDIVFQDVTYDQLIDILGSEGNYMIQLSGSWCHNSRAMSPFINKYAKEYGIDTVYSYDFNINNGDDGSLFVRMSNEKTTPGTKLNYMYGEMVSRYLTNLDDWVEYPSTHATALSYTNADGKEVTVGRLQQPIVFVYNKDNKVDYSNSGNGSTSCPIMYAFEKMVERDSKGIYTKRFDDDGNPVLDENGNQIRDYITDEYDASVKEMFDFIKNNNIELSTYSKTDHLRDVFNSYGSEIFSADQQINVYPVTYRQLKWLLNEDGNAMVMIGGAGDEKTRAVISRVNDYAVKNNVRVYLYDPQVDGDVTTGRWGYKQSMNILDENAIVNLMYTDLVKGALTNLEVAHSMSDGTALIQEPFLFAFNKDAKDADGFTAPIKAWAELTYTQDPETRFYIGKEANQKSCDSSIESVFAAYAGEEAAE
;
A
#
# COMPACT_ATOMS: atom_id res chain seq x y z
N MET A 1 9.48 -52.22 25.22
CA MET A 1 10.57 -52.92 25.95
C MET A 1 11.63 -51.89 26.37
N LYS A 2 11.87 -51.77 27.68
CA LYS A 2 13.07 -51.32 28.42
C LYS A 2 13.93 -50.13 27.92
N ARG A 3 13.82 -49.03 28.69
CA ARG A 3 14.84 -48.07 29.20
C ARG A 3 16.32 -48.31 28.86
N LYS A 4 17.07 -47.21 28.64
CA LYS A 4 18.32 -46.89 29.38
C LYS A 4 18.53 -45.36 29.52
N MET A 5 18.60 -44.90 30.77
CA MET A 5 19.28 -43.68 31.24
C MET A 5 20.79 -43.93 31.34
N ILE A 6 21.65 -42.91 31.12
CA ILE A 6 22.91 -42.59 31.84
C ILE A 6 23.21 -41.09 31.51
N SER A 7 23.04 -40.12 32.42
CA SER A 7 23.91 -39.63 33.52
C SER A 7 25.03 -38.66 33.12
N ALA A 8 25.13 -37.61 33.94
CA ALA A 8 25.92 -36.38 33.81
C ALA A 8 27.43 -36.55 34.06
N VAL A 9 28.22 -35.60 33.55
CA VAL A 9 29.55 -35.26 34.08
C VAL A 9 29.71 -33.74 34.15
N LEU A 10 29.87 -33.27 35.39
CA LEU A 10 30.28 -31.94 35.82
C LEU A 10 31.81 -31.86 35.73
N ALA A 11 32.36 -30.80 35.13
CA ALA A 11 33.79 -30.48 35.23
C ALA A 11 33.97 -29.01 35.62
N ALA A 12 34.32 -28.81 36.89
CA ALA A 12 34.82 -27.56 37.43
C ALA A 12 36.33 -27.46 37.14
N VAL A 13 36.81 -26.29 36.71
CA VAL A 13 38.23 -25.92 36.80
C VAL A 13 38.30 -24.55 37.46
N MET A 14 38.80 -24.54 38.70
CA MET A 14 39.29 -23.35 39.37
C MET A 14 40.67 -22.98 38.80
N THR A 15 40.92 -21.69 38.60
CA THR A 15 42.29 -21.18 38.64
C THR A 15 42.34 -19.90 39.45
N VAL A 16 43.27 -19.89 40.40
CA VAL A 16 43.51 -18.88 41.43
C VAL A 16 44.44 -17.78 40.90
N GLY A 17 44.02 -16.53 41.13
CA GLY A 17 44.78 -15.34 41.52
C GLY A 17 46.20 -15.07 41.01
N MET A 18 46.38 -13.85 40.47
CA MET A 18 47.52 -12.99 40.81
C MET A 18 47.03 -11.58 41.13
N ILE A 19 47.54 -11.03 42.23
CA ILE A 19 47.26 -9.72 42.83
C ILE A 19 48.48 -8.81 42.60
N THR A 20 48.23 -7.56 42.18
CA THR A 20 48.94 -6.31 42.56
C THR A 20 48.11 -5.16 41.95
N GLY A 21 47.32 -4.36 42.70
CA GLY A 21 47.72 -3.13 43.43
C GLY A 21 47.84 -1.94 42.47
N CYS A 22 47.21 -0.76 42.57
CA CYS A 22 46.51 0.01 43.60
C CYS A 22 45.61 1.05 42.89
N GLY A 23 44.54 1.53 43.53
CA GLY A 23 43.85 2.75 43.07
C GLY A 23 42.35 2.77 43.39
N SER A 24 42.02 3.17 44.62
CA SER A 24 40.67 3.30 45.14
C SER A 24 39.90 4.51 44.58
N SER A 25 38.68 4.29 44.10
CA SER A 25 37.58 5.25 44.24
C SER A 25 36.26 4.50 44.31
N GLN A 26 35.52 4.76 45.40
CA GLN A 26 34.26 4.13 45.78
C GLN A 26 33.19 4.31 44.70
N ALA A 27 32.55 3.20 44.30
CA ALA A 27 31.22 3.20 43.71
C ALA A 27 30.32 2.34 44.59
N THR A 28 29.24 2.94 45.05
CA THR A 28 28.16 2.34 45.83
C THR A 28 27.56 1.15 45.11
N THR A 29 27.45 0.04 45.84
CA THR A 29 26.78 -1.19 45.43
C THR A 29 25.27 -1.00 45.57
N GLU A 30 24.55 -0.96 44.44
CA GLU A 30 23.12 -1.25 44.41
C GLU A 30 22.88 -2.61 43.76
N ASN A 31 21.99 -3.38 44.40
CA ASN A 31 21.71 -4.78 44.13
C ASN A 31 21.19 -5.01 42.71
N LYS A 32 21.83 -5.94 42.00
CA LYS A 32 21.26 -6.62 40.83
C LYS A 32 20.26 -7.68 41.32
N ALA A 33 19.01 -7.30 41.46
CA ALA A 33 17.84 -8.18 41.39
C ALA A 33 16.63 -7.31 41.04
N ASP A 34 15.75 -7.83 40.19
CA ASP A 34 14.54 -7.20 39.65
C ASP A 34 14.73 -6.25 38.46
N LYS A 35 15.12 -6.85 37.33
CA LYS A 35 14.46 -6.57 36.06
C LYS A 35 14.00 -7.91 35.48
N ALA A 36 12.78 -8.30 35.86
CA ALA A 36 11.95 -9.02 34.92
C ALA A 36 11.85 -8.12 33.68
N ASP A 37 12.25 -8.64 32.52
CA ASP A 37 12.04 -7.99 31.24
C ASP A 37 10.55 -7.63 31.14
N LYS A 38 10.23 -6.37 31.38
CA LYS A 38 9.04 -5.77 30.82
C LYS A 38 9.26 -5.86 29.32
N LEU A 39 8.55 -6.80 28.69
CA LEU A 39 8.19 -6.76 27.28
C LEU A 39 8.02 -5.28 26.92
N GLU A 40 8.93 -4.72 26.12
CA GLU A 40 8.71 -3.40 25.54
C GLU A 40 7.32 -3.44 24.90
N SER A 41 6.48 -2.46 25.19
CA SER A 41 5.11 -2.44 24.66
C SER A 41 5.23 -2.48 23.14
N GLN A 42 4.98 -3.64 22.54
CA GLN A 42 4.94 -3.78 21.10
C GLN A 42 3.96 -2.73 20.56
N THR A 43 4.36 -2.01 19.52
CA THR A 43 3.51 -1.03 18.86
C THR A 43 2.19 -1.70 18.47
N ASP A 44 1.08 -1.09 18.85
CA ASP A 44 -0.23 -1.57 18.45
C ASP A 44 -0.61 -0.91 17.12
N LEU A 45 -0.26 -1.55 16.01
CA LEU A 45 -0.50 -1.06 14.65
C LEU A 45 -2.01 -1.00 14.35
N SER A 46 -2.82 -1.78 15.07
CA SER A 46 -4.27 -1.80 14.92
C SER A 46 -5.00 -0.94 15.95
N SER A 47 -4.32 -0.08 16.70
CA SER A 47 -4.99 0.95 17.49
C SER A 47 -5.79 1.90 16.60
N THR A 48 -6.99 2.29 17.03
CA THR A 48 -7.80 3.29 16.31
C THR A 48 -7.18 4.70 16.34
N ASP A 49 -6.28 4.97 17.28
CA ASP A 49 -5.51 6.21 17.41
C ASP A 49 -4.22 6.20 16.56
N TYR A 50 -3.85 5.07 15.95
CA TYR A 50 -2.68 4.97 15.08
C TYR A 50 -2.92 5.71 13.75
N ASP A 51 -2.06 6.68 13.42
CA ASP A 51 -2.14 7.45 12.18
C ASP A 51 -1.49 6.67 11.01
N PHE A 52 -2.17 5.61 10.59
CA PHE A 52 -1.65 4.62 9.66
C PHE A 52 -1.14 5.23 8.35
N GLU A 53 -1.89 6.15 7.75
CA GLU A 53 -1.51 6.73 6.44
C GLU A 53 -0.20 7.52 6.54
N LYS A 54 0.00 8.29 7.61
CA LYS A 54 1.25 9.05 7.83
C LYS A 54 2.42 8.16 8.18
N GLU A 55 2.20 7.16 9.02
CA GLU A 55 3.21 6.18 9.41
C GLU A 55 3.69 5.38 8.20
N TYR A 56 2.74 4.92 7.37
CA TYR A 56 3.00 4.24 6.11
C TYR A 56 3.76 5.14 5.13
N ALA A 57 3.26 6.35 4.84
CA ALA A 57 3.90 7.24 3.87
C ALA A 57 5.32 7.63 4.32
N TYR A 58 5.54 7.88 5.61
CA TYR A 58 6.87 8.14 6.15
C TYR A 58 7.78 6.92 6.01
N GLY A 59 7.32 5.76 6.51
CA GLY A 59 8.09 4.53 6.58
C GLY A 59 8.48 4.02 5.19
N ASP A 60 7.51 3.90 4.29
CA ASP A 60 7.71 3.32 2.97
C ASP A 60 8.63 4.18 2.09
N PHE A 61 8.44 5.51 2.05
CA PHE A 61 9.33 6.39 1.28
C PHE A 61 10.75 6.43 1.84
N ASN A 62 10.91 6.46 3.17
CA ASN A 62 12.23 6.51 3.79
C ASN A 62 12.97 5.16 3.70
N ALA A 63 12.25 4.03 3.75
CA ALA A 63 12.83 2.71 3.52
C ALA A 63 13.43 2.61 2.11
N HIS A 64 12.68 3.00 1.07
CA HIS A 64 13.18 3.01 -0.31
C HIS A 64 14.34 4.01 -0.52
N SER A 65 14.33 5.15 0.18
CA SER A 65 15.45 6.09 0.16
C SER A 65 16.74 5.48 0.69
N ARG A 66 16.68 4.80 1.84
CA ARG A 66 17.84 4.16 2.47
C ARG A 66 18.33 2.97 1.64
N ALA A 67 17.43 2.24 1.00
CA ALA A 67 17.78 1.12 0.12
C ALA A 67 18.49 1.56 -1.17
N ASP A 68 18.35 2.82 -1.57
CA ASP A 68 18.92 3.40 -2.80
C ASP A 68 20.05 4.42 -2.48
N GLU A 69 20.88 4.08 -1.48
CA GLU A 69 21.95 4.95 -0.95
C GLU A 69 22.92 5.38 -2.06
N ASP A 70 23.33 4.44 -2.92
CA ASP A 70 24.29 4.69 -4.01
C ASP A 70 23.81 5.74 -5.01
N ARG A 71 22.48 5.92 -5.14
CA ARG A 71 21.89 6.86 -6.10
C ARG A 71 21.56 8.21 -5.51
N GLN A 72 21.03 8.25 -4.29
CA GLN A 72 20.46 9.46 -3.66
C GLN A 72 21.10 9.82 -2.31
N ASP A 73 22.32 9.36 -2.04
CA ASP A 73 23.05 9.55 -0.77
C ASP A 73 22.32 9.00 0.47
N GLY A 74 21.29 8.15 0.28
CA GLY A 74 20.51 7.55 1.36
C GLY A 74 19.70 8.55 2.18
N ILE A 75 19.49 9.78 1.67
CA ILE A 75 18.76 10.82 2.39
C ILE A 75 17.29 10.45 2.51
N ASP A 76 16.74 10.58 3.73
CA ASP A 76 15.32 10.40 3.97
C ASP A 76 14.49 11.30 3.05
N THR A 77 13.36 10.78 2.57
CA THR A 77 12.41 11.57 1.79
C THR A 77 11.68 12.57 2.66
N PHE A 78 11.20 12.12 3.82
CA PHE A 78 10.49 12.96 4.76
C PHE A 78 11.25 13.03 6.07
N GLU A 79 11.40 14.25 6.59
CA GLU A 79 12.08 14.50 7.88
C GLU A 79 11.17 14.19 9.07
N ASP A 80 9.86 14.36 8.91
CA ASP A 80 8.84 14.09 9.92
C ASP A 80 7.61 13.39 9.31
N LYS A 81 6.72 12.93 10.19
CA LYS A 81 5.50 12.21 9.83
C LYS A 81 4.33 13.13 9.49
N ASP A 82 4.52 14.45 9.42
CA ASP A 82 3.46 15.38 9.05
C ASP A 82 3.34 15.41 7.51
N ILE A 83 2.69 14.35 7.01
CA ILE A 83 2.59 13.98 5.60
C ILE A 83 1.13 13.97 5.15
N VAL A 84 0.85 14.48 3.95
CA VAL A 84 -0.51 14.63 3.38
C VAL A 84 -0.90 13.55 2.38
N PHE A 85 -0.07 12.54 2.11
CA PHE A 85 -0.36 11.52 1.10
C PHE A 85 -1.29 10.45 1.66
N GLN A 86 -2.35 10.12 0.91
CA GLN A 86 -3.23 8.99 1.20
C GLN A 86 -3.27 8.05 0.01
N ASP A 87 -2.77 6.83 0.20
CA ASP A 87 -2.79 5.82 -0.85
C ASP A 87 -4.21 5.27 -1.05
N VAL A 88 -4.62 5.18 -2.31
CA VAL A 88 -5.91 4.65 -2.71
C VAL A 88 -5.76 3.35 -3.51
N THR A 89 -6.75 2.47 -3.42
CA THR A 89 -6.85 1.29 -4.30
C THR A 89 -7.25 1.73 -5.70
N TYR A 90 -7.15 0.82 -6.69
CA TYR A 90 -7.48 1.17 -8.07
C TYR A 90 -8.95 1.55 -8.22
N ASP A 91 -9.87 0.82 -7.58
CA ASP A 91 -11.29 1.16 -7.60
C ASP A 91 -11.61 2.47 -6.89
N GLN A 92 -10.90 2.81 -5.81
CA GLN A 92 -10.99 4.11 -5.14
C GLN A 92 -10.49 5.25 -6.05
N LEU A 93 -9.39 5.05 -6.78
CA LEU A 93 -8.94 6.01 -7.80
C LEU A 93 -9.99 6.21 -8.89
N ILE A 94 -10.58 5.13 -9.40
CA ILE A 94 -11.63 5.20 -10.42
C ILE A 94 -12.90 5.87 -9.89
N ASP A 95 -13.23 5.66 -8.61
CA ASP A 95 -14.34 6.35 -7.96
C ASP A 95 -14.06 7.85 -7.85
N ILE A 96 -12.90 8.26 -7.32
CA ILE A 96 -12.45 9.67 -7.26
C ILE A 96 -12.53 10.34 -8.64
N LEU A 97 -12.04 9.66 -9.68
CA LEU A 97 -12.06 10.18 -11.06
C LEU A 97 -13.50 10.28 -11.62
N GLY A 98 -14.44 9.51 -11.09
CA GLY A 98 -15.87 9.55 -11.42
C GLY A 98 -16.70 10.49 -10.53
N SER A 99 -16.18 10.90 -9.37
CA SER A 99 -16.86 11.76 -8.40
C SER A 99 -16.93 13.22 -8.87
N GLU A 100 -17.95 13.94 -8.40
CA GLU A 100 -17.99 15.41 -8.48
C GLU A 100 -16.95 16.00 -7.51
N GLY A 101 -16.43 17.19 -7.83
CA GLY A 101 -15.47 17.89 -6.97
C GLY A 101 -14.11 18.10 -7.62
N ASN A 102 -13.22 18.76 -6.88
CA ASN A 102 -11.83 18.97 -7.28
C ASN A 102 -10.92 18.09 -6.44
N TYR A 103 -10.01 17.35 -7.05
CA TYR A 103 -9.12 16.44 -6.32
C TYR A 103 -7.67 16.73 -6.68
N MET A 104 -6.78 16.61 -5.70
CA MET A 104 -5.34 16.62 -5.93
C MET A 104 -4.83 15.17 -5.91
N ILE A 105 -4.27 14.73 -7.03
CA ILE A 105 -3.90 13.33 -7.25
C ILE A 105 -2.43 13.26 -7.65
N GLN A 106 -1.67 12.34 -7.02
CA GLN A 106 -0.30 12.02 -7.38
C GLN A 106 -0.19 10.57 -7.85
N LEU A 107 0.16 10.36 -9.11
CA LEU A 107 0.42 9.03 -9.66
C LEU A 107 1.92 8.73 -9.50
N SER A 108 2.27 7.89 -8.53
CA SER A 108 3.65 7.75 -8.06
C SER A 108 3.88 6.45 -7.26
N GLY A 109 5.14 6.03 -7.21
CA GLY A 109 5.61 4.97 -6.30
C GLY A 109 6.84 5.40 -5.52
N SER A 110 6.91 5.02 -4.24
CA SER A 110 8.05 5.30 -3.33
C SER A 110 9.37 4.67 -3.80
N TRP A 111 9.31 3.51 -4.46
CA TRP A 111 10.45 2.89 -5.16
C TRP A 111 11.08 3.82 -6.21
N CYS A 112 10.29 4.70 -6.83
CA CYS A 112 10.80 5.62 -7.85
C CYS A 112 11.53 6.81 -7.21
N HIS A 113 12.83 6.89 -7.50
CA HIS A 113 13.72 7.99 -7.14
C HIS A 113 13.19 9.39 -7.52
N ASN A 114 12.46 9.53 -8.64
CA ASN A 114 11.84 10.80 -9.02
C ASN A 114 10.65 11.14 -8.09
N SER A 115 9.86 10.15 -7.67
CA SER A 115 8.76 10.36 -6.71
C SER A 115 9.33 10.84 -5.39
N ARG A 116 10.38 10.16 -4.91
CA ARG A 116 11.14 10.60 -3.74
C ARG A 116 11.62 12.04 -3.92
N ALA A 117 12.17 12.42 -5.07
CA ALA A 117 12.59 13.81 -5.31
C ALA A 117 11.44 14.83 -5.28
N MET A 118 10.26 14.50 -5.82
CA MET A 118 9.13 15.43 -5.94
C MET A 118 8.30 15.56 -4.66
N SER A 119 7.98 14.44 -4.00
CA SER A 119 6.97 14.39 -2.93
C SER A 119 7.25 15.30 -1.72
N PRO A 120 8.50 15.58 -1.31
CA PRO A 120 8.78 16.54 -0.24
C PRO A 120 8.31 17.97 -0.56
N PHE A 121 8.44 18.41 -1.82
CA PHE A 121 7.97 19.72 -2.26
C PHE A 121 6.44 19.79 -2.30
N ILE A 122 5.80 18.71 -2.76
CA ILE A 122 4.34 18.58 -2.73
C ILE A 122 3.82 18.62 -1.29
N ASN A 123 4.45 17.88 -0.38
CA ASN A 123 4.07 17.89 1.03
C ASN A 123 4.25 19.28 1.66
N LYS A 124 5.39 19.94 1.43
CA LYS A 124 5.67 21.30 1.90
C LYS A 124 4.56 22.28 1.50
N TYR A 125 4.24 22.34 0.21
CA TYR A 125 3.29 23.31 -0.30
C TYR A 125 1.83 22.95 -0.06
N ALA A 126 1.48 21.66 -0.01
CA ALA A 126 0.16 21.24 0.43
C ALA A 126 -0.14 21.79 1.84
N LYS A 127 0.80 21.59 2.77
CA LYS A 127 0.69 22.12 4.13
C LYS A 127 0.65 23.65 4.18
N GLU A 128 1.51 24.33 3.43
CA GLU A 128 1.51 25.80 3.37
C GLU A 128 0.17 26.38 2.89
N TYR A 129 -0.52 25.67 1.98
CA TYR A 129 -1.79 26.09 1.40
C TYR A 129 -3.02 25.52 2.12
N GLY A 130 -2.83 24.77 3.21
CA GLY A 130 -3.91 24.18 3.99
C GLY A 130 -4.62 23.00 3.29
N ILE A 131 -3.93 22.33 2.38
CA ILE A 131 -4.37 21.08 1.75
C ILE A 131 -3.93 19.93 2.65
N ASP A 132 -4.90 19.17 3.13
CA ASP A 132 -4.68 18.08 4.09
C ASP A 132 -4.40 16.73 3.41
N THR A 133 -4.84 16.56 2.17
CA THR A 133 -4.81 15.26 1.48
C THR A 133 -4.41 15.38 0.01
N VAL A 134 -3.46 14.54 -0.40
CA VAL A 134 -3.09 14.25 -1.79
C VAL A 134 -3.29 12.76 -2.02
N TYR A 135 -4.24 12.39 -2.88
CA TYR A 135 -4.52 10.97 -3.14
C TYR A 135 -3.46 10.37 -4.05
N SER A 136 -2.88 9.24 -3.66
CA SER A 136 -1.81 8.60 -4.41
C SER A 136 -2.14 7.20 -4.90
N TYR A 137 -1.70 6.91 -6.13
CA TYR A 137 -1.82 5.57 -6.72
C TYR A 137 -0.54 5.21 -7.47
N ASP A 138 -0.16 3.94 -7.41
CA ASP A 138 1.02 3.39 -8.07
C ASP A 138 0.64 2.35 -9.14
N PHE A 139 1.12 2.56 -10.36
CA PHE A 139 0.95 1.59 -11.45
C PHE A 139 1.92 0.40 -11.37
N ASN A 140 2.83 0.37 -10.40
CA ASN A 140 3.55 -0.83 -9.99
C ASN A 140 2.72 -1.63 -8.98
N ILE A 141 1.73 -2.38 -9.47
CA ILE A 141 0.66 -2.92 -8.61
C ILE A 141 1.12 -3.99 -7.61
N ASN A 142 2.30 -4.61 -7.82
CA ASN A 142 2.88 -5.56 -6.86
C ASN A 142 3.96 -4.95 -5.95
N ASN A 143 4.22 -3.64 -6.06
CA ASN A 143 5.31 -2.98 -5.35
C ASN A 143 6.66 -3.73 -5.51
N GLY A 144 6.91 -4.30 -6.70
CA GLY A 144 8.13 -5.05 -6.99
C GLY A 144 9.20 -4.17 -7.64
N ASP A 145 10.46 -4.30 -7.20
CA ASP A 145 11.59 -3.54 -7.74
C ASP A 145 11.94 -3.91 -9.19
N ASP A 146 11.53 -5.10 -9.63
CA ASP A 146 11.80 -5.61 -10.98
C ASP A 146 10.88 -5.01 -12.05
N GLY A 147 9.85 -4.28 -11.62
CA GLY A 147 8.81 -3.71 -12.48
C GLY A 147 8.01 -4.71 -13.30
N SER A 148 7.93 -5.96 -12.81
CA SER A 148 7.20 -7.05 -13.46
C SER A 148 5.72 -6.73 -13.68
N LEU A 149 5.06 -6.05 -12.74
CA LEU A 149 3.66 -5.64 -12.85
C LEU A 149 3.46 -4.13 -12.99
N PHE A 150 4.36 -3.45 -13.72
CA PHE A 150 4.08 -2.08 -14.17
C PHE A 150 3.02 -2.11 -15.28
N VAL A 151 1.82 -1.62 -15.00
CA VAL A 151 0.68 -1.64 -15.95
C VAL A 151 0.61 -0.41 -16.86
N ARG A 152 1.65 0.43 -16.86
CA ARG A 152 1.77 1.63 -17.70
C ARG A 152 2.99 1.60 -18.64
N MET A 153 3.54 0.43 -18.91
CA MET A 153 4.75 0.31 -19.74
C MET A 153 4.42 0.32 -21.22
N SER A 154 5.32 0.89 -22.03
CA SER A 154 5.20 0.85 -23.47
C SER A 154 5.27 -0.59 -23.98
N ASN A 155 4.65 -0.85 -25.14
CA ASN A 155 4.47 -2.19 -25.68
C ASN A 155 5.78 -2.87 -26.12
N GLU A 156 6.86 -2.11 -26.26
CA GLU A 156 8.19 -2.66 -26.54
C GLU A 156 8.73 -3.51 -25.39
N LYS A 157 8.19 -3.35 -24.17
CA LYS A 157 8.53 -4.21 -23.03
C LYS A 157 7.55 -5.39 -22.91
N THR A 158 8.10 -6.57 -22.66
CA THR A 158 7.31 -7.80 -22.50
C THR A 158 7.36 -8.30 -21.06
N THR A 159 6.76 -7.54 -20.14
CA THR A 159 6.59 -7.96 -18.74
C THR A 159 5.18 -8.53 -18.51
N PRO A 160 4.92 -9.27 -17.41
CA PRO A 160 3.56 -9.66 -17.05
C PRO A 160 2.60 -8.46 -17.01
N GLY A 161 3.04 -7.31 -16.51
CA GLY A 161 2.27 -6.07 -16.39
C GLY A 161 1.81 -5.49 -17.73
N THR A 162 2.54 -5.68 -18.83
CA THR A 162 2.09 -5.13 -20.13
C THR A 162 0.86 -5.83 -20.70
N LYS A 163 0.54 -7.04 -20.22
CA LYS A 163 -0.74 -7.71 -20.52
C LYS A 163 -1.94 -7.06 -19.81
N LEU A 164 -1.66 -6.22 -18.81
CA LEU A 164 -2.63 -5.47 -18.01
C LEU A 164 -2.63 -3.98 -18.36
N ASN A 165 -1.98 -3.57 -19.45
CA ASN A 165 -1.92 -2.18 -19.91
C ASN A 165 -3.30 -1.52 -20.10
N TYR A 166 -4.35 -2.33 -20.28
CA TYR A 166 -5.71 -1.83 -20.34
C TYR A 166 -6.18 -1.14 -19.05
N MET A 167 -5.62 -1.46 -17.88
CA MET A 167 -5.94 -0.76 -16.62
C MET A 167 -5.58 0.72 -16.76
N TYR A 168 -4.32 1.00 -17.10
CA TYR A 168 -3.86 2.36 -17.35
C TYR A 168 -4.59 2.99 -18.55
N GLY A 169 -4.66 2.27 -19.67
CA GLY A 169 -5.18 2.78 -20.92
C GLY A 169 -6.66 3.17 -20.87
N GLU A 170 -7.51 2.36 -20.24
CA GLU A 170 -8.92 2.67 -20.03
C GLU A 170 -9.10 3.84 -19.06
N MET A 171 -8.31 3.88 -17.97
CA MET A 171 -8.35 5.01 -17.04
C MET A 171 -8.03 6.33 -17.76
N VAL A 172 -6.95 6.37 -18.55
CA VAL A 172 -6.58 7.58 -19.31
C VAL A 172 -7.66 7.93 -20.33
N SER A 173 -8.09 6.96 -21.13
CA SER A 173 -9.08 7.20 -22.21
C SER A 173 -10.43 7.70 -21.68
N ARG A 174 -10.83 7.28 -20.48
CA ARG A 174 -12.13 7.61 -19.88
C ARG A 174 -12.09 8.88 -19.06
N TYR A 175 -11.02 9.10 -18.29
CA TYR A 175 -11.00 10.11 -17.23
C TYR A 175 -9.97 11.21 -17.46
N LEU A 176 -8.85 10.92 -18.13
CA LEU A 176 -7.75 11.88 -18.34
C LEU A 176 -7.68 12.34 -19.80
N THR A 177 -8.81 12.82 -20.34
CA THR A 177 -8.98 13.06 -21.78
C THR A 177 -8.08 14.15 -22.37
N ASN A 178 -7.50 15.00 -21.52
CA ASN A 178 -6.54 16.03 -21.91
C ASN A 178 -5.12 15.76 -21.35
N LEU A 179 -4.79 14.51 -21.02
CA LEU A 179 -3.47 14.15 -20.48
C LEU A 179 -2.31 14.56 -21.40
N ASP A 180 -2.49 14.43 -22.72
CA ASP A 180 -1.47 14.75 -23.73
C ASP A 180 -0.94 16.18 -23.64
N ASP A 181 -1.71 17.12 -23.08
CA ASP A 181 -1.28 18.52 -22.91
C ASP A 181 -0.30 18.70 -21.74
N TRP A 182 -0.15 17.68 -20.89
CA TRP A 182 0.48 17.78 -19.57
C TRP A 182 1.68 16.85 -19.38
N VAL A 183 1.93 15.93 -20.31
CA VAL A 183 2.94 14.88 -20.17
C VAL A 183 4.05 14.96 -21.22
N GLU A 184 5.22 14.47 -20.87
CA GLU A 184 6.39 14.35 -21.73
C GLU A 184 6.13 13.42 -22.94
N TYR A 185 5.32 12.37 -22.73
CA TYR A 185 5.03 11.36 -23.75
C TYR A 185 3.54 11.33 -24.11
N PRO A 186 3.05 12.29 -24.93
CA PRO A 186 1.67 12.30 -25.39
C PRO A 186 1.36 11.08 -26.29
N SER A 187 0.09 10.86 -26.63
CA SER A 187 -0.36 9.72 -27.45
C SER A 187 0.30 9.62 -28.84
N THR A 188 0.88 10.72 -29.32
CA THR A 188 1.62 10.80 -30.58
C THR A 188 3.11 10.46 -30.44
N HIS A 189 3.62 10.32 -29.22
CA HIS A 189 5.02 10.01 -28.93
C HIS A 189 5.32 8.54 -29.22
N ALA A 190 6.57 8.22 -29.62
CA ALA A 190 6.98 6.86 -29.92
C ALA A 190 6.86 5.90 -28.72
N THR A 191 6.92 6.43 -27.50
CA THR A 191 6.77 5.67 -26.24
C THR A 191 5.37 5.70 -25.66
N ALA A 192 4.37 6.17 -26.42
CA ALA A 192 2.97 6.10 -26.03
C ALA A 192 2.57 4.64 -25.71
N LEU A 193 1.49 4.48 -24.94
CA LEU A 193 0.99 3.17 -24.56
C LEU A 193 -0.20 2.80 -25.43
N SER A 194 -0.14 1.64 -26.07
CA SER A 194 -1.28 1.07 -26.80
C SER A 194 -1.79 -0.18 -26.11
N TYR A 195 -3.10 -0.37 -26.09
CA TYR A 195 -3.74 -1.55 -25.50
C TYR A 195 -4.95 -1.96 -26.34
N THR A 196 -5.34 -3.23 -26.22
CA THR A 196 -6.57 -3.73 -26.82
C THR A 196 -7.72 -3.50 -25.85
N ASN A 197 -8.70 -2.69 -26.25
CA ASN A 197 -9.87 -2.43 -25.44
C ASN A 197 -10.83 -3.64 -25.37
N ALA A 198 -11.88 -3.57 -24.54
CA ALA A 198 -12.84 -4.66 -24.39
C ALA A 198 -13.59 -5.06 -25.70
N ASP A 199 -13.69 -4.14 -26.67
CA ASP A 199 -14.26 -4.40 -28.00
C ASP A 199 -13.27 -5.09 -28.97
N GLY A 200 -12.03 -5.34 -28.53
CA GLY A 200 -10.97 -5.88 -29.38
C GLY A 200 -10.30 -4.85 -30.29
N LYS A 201 -10.46 -3.55 -30.03
CA LYS A 201 -9.84 -2.47 -30.79
C LYS A 201 -8.57 -1.99 -30.12
N GLU A 202 -7.53 -1.73 -30.91
CA GLU A 202 -6.33 -1.07 -30.41
C GLU A 202 -6.61 0.41 -30.16
N VAL A 203 -6.25 0.89 -28.97
CA VAL A 203 -6.34 2.27 -28.52
C VAL A 203 -4.95 2.70 -28.06
N THR A 204 -4.55 3.93 -28.39
CA THR A 204 -3.27 4.52 -27.96
C THR A 204 -3.52 5.76 -27.13
N VAL A 205 -2.83 5.86 -26.00
CA VAL A 205 -2.90 6.98 -25.05
C VAL A 205 -1.52 7.49 -24.69
N GLY A 206 -1.44 8.74 -24.22
CA GLY A 206 -0.23 9.28 -23.62
C GLY A 206 0.25 8.42 -22.45
N ARG A 207 1.56 8.33 -22.27
CA ARG A 207 2.21 7.54 -21.22
C ARG A 207 2.87 8.47 -20.21
N LEU A 208 2.25 8.64 -19.04
CA LEU A 208 2.85 9.42 -17.96
C LEU A 208 4.20 8.84 -17.53
N GLN A 209 5.07 9.73 -17.08
CA GLN A 209 6.19 9.41 -16.22
C GLN A 209 5.77 9.47 -14.76
N GLN A 210 6.33 8.57 -13.94
CA GLN A 210 6.14 8.66 -12.50
C GLN A 210 7.32 9.43 -11.90
N PRO A 211 7.06 10.47 -11.10
CA PRO A 211 5.75 10.89 -10.64
C PRO A 211 5.10 11.94 -11.57
N ILE A 212 3.78 12.00 -11.53
CA ILE A 212 2.99 13.16 -11.97
C ILE A 212 2.01 13.52 -10.87
N VAL A 213 1.82 14.81 -10.62
CA VAL A 213 0.80 15.34 -9.72
C VAL A 213 -0.12 16.28 -10.49
N PHE A 214 -1.42 16.24 -10.23
CA PHE A 214 -2.37 17.09 -10.92
C PHE A 214 -3.59 17.45 -10.09
N VAL A 215 -4.21 18.58 -10.46
CA VAL A 215 -5.52 19.03 -10.00
C VAL A 215 -6.55 18.53 -11.01
N TYR A 216 -7.54 17.79 -10.53
CA TYR A 216 -8.52 17.09 -11.32
C TYR A 216 -9.94 17.55 -11.02
N ASN A 217 -10.75 17.73 -12.07
CA ASN A 217 -12.20 17.86 -11.96
C ASN A 217 -12.84 17.33 -13.24
N LYS A 218 -13.60 16.23 -13.14
CA LYS A 218 -14.23 15.55 -14.30
C LYS A 218 -15.13 16.48 -15.14
N ASP A 219 -15.70 17.50 -14.52
CA ASP A 219 -16.65 18.42 -15.11
C ASP A 219 -15.98 19.69 -15.66
N ASN A 220 -14.66 19.85 -15.49
CA ASN A 220 -13.95 21.01 -16.02
C ASN A 220 -13.96 21.05 -17.55
N LYS A 221 -14.24 22.24 -18.08
CA LYS A 221 -14.32 22.54 -19.51
C LYS A 221 -13.31 23.62 -19.94
N VAL A 222 -12.59 24.21 -18.99
CA VAL A 222 -11.61 25.27 -19.27
C VAL A 222 -10.26 24.63 -19.55
N ASP A 223 -9.67 24.93 -20.71
CA ASP A 223 -8.29 24.58 -21.01
C ASP A 223 -7.33 25.54 -20.32
N TYR A 224 -6.60 25.03 -19.33
CA TYR A 224 -5.54 25.75 -18.61
C TYR A 224 -4.13 25.38 -19.08
N SER A 225 -4.00 24.41 -19.98
CA SER A 225 -2.70 23.98 -20.52
C SER A 225 -2.09 24.98 -21.49
N ASN A 226 -2.91 25.89 -22.01
CA ASN A 226 -2.59 26.79 -23.14
C ASN A 226 -2.22 26.05 -24.43
N SER A 227 -2.55 24.76 -24.57
CA SER A 227 -2.27 24.00 -25.78
C SER A 227 -3.08 24.49 -26.98
N GLY A 228 -4.25 25.11 -26.72
CA GLY A 228 -5.13 25.62 -27.77
C GLY A 228 -5.77 24.50 -28.60
N ASN A 229 -5.82 23.27 -28.07
CA ASN A 229 -6.33 22.09 -28.75
C ASN A 229 -7.86 22.13 -29.01
N GLY A 230 -8.56 23.11 -28.42
CA GLY A 230 -10.00 23.31 -28.59
C GLY A 230 -10.85 22.21 -27.95
N SER A 231 -10.29 21.42 -27.02
CA SER A 231 -11.02 20.40 -26.29
C SER A 231 -12.17 21.00 -25.49
N THR A 232 -13.31 20.33 -25.52
CA THR A 232 -14.49 20.68 -24.72
C THR A 232 -14.54 19.90 -23.41
N SER A 233 -13.53 19.10 -23.09
CA SER A 233 -13.41 18.39 -21.82
C SER A 233 -11.94 18.39 -21.38
N CYS A 234 -11.66 19.11 -20.30
CA CYS A 234 -10.30 19.34 -19.81
C CYS A 234 -10.18 18.93 -18.33
N PRO A 235 -10.40 17.66 -17.99
CA PRO A 235 -10.53 17.25 -16.60
C PRO A 235 -9.26 17.46 -15.77
N ILE A 236 -8.07 17.42 -16.39
CA ILE A 236 -6.84 17.88 -15.75
C ILE A 236 -6.76 19.39 -15.88
N MET A 237 -6.87 20.08 -14.73
CA MET A 237 -6.84 21.54 -14.64
C MET A 237 -5.41 22.09 -14.57
N TYR A 238 -4.52 21.36 -13.93
CA TYR A 238 -3.09 21.67 -13.86
C TYR A 238 -2.35 20.38 -13.56
N ALA A 239 -1.18 20.18 -14.16
CA ALA A 239 -0.30 19.07 -13.81
C ALA A 239 1.15 19.50 -13.74
N PHE A 240 1.92 18.77 -12.94
CA PHE A 240 3.36 18.90 -12.84
C PHE A 240 4.00 17.51 -13.02
N GLU A 241 4.79 17.38 -14.08
CA GLU A 241 5.59 16.21 -14.40
C GLU A 241 7.01 16.68 -14.76
N LYS A 242 8.00 16.30 -13.95
CA LYS A 242 9.41 16.63 -14.22
C LYS A 242 10.32 15.55 -13.62
N MET A 243 11.11 14.90 -14.47
CA MET A 243 12.06 13.88 -14.04
C MET A 243 13.32 14.54 -13.47
N VAL A 244 13.61 14.24 -12.21
CA VAL A 244 14.75 14.80 -11.47
C VAL A 244 15.30 13.80 -10.48
N GLU A 245 16.60 13.92 -10.20
CA GLU A 245 17.23 13.19 -9.10
C GLU A 245 17.49 14.14 -7.93
N ARG A 246 17.77 13.56 -6.77
CA ARG A 246 18.15 14.31 -5.57
C ARG A 246 19.35 13.67 -4.92
N ASP A 247 20.16 14.50 -4.27
CA ASP A 247 21.24 14.10 -3.37
C ASP A 247 21.31 15.11 -2.21
N SER A 248 22.33 14.98 -1.36
CA SER A 248 22.55 15.88 -0.20
C SER A 248 22.74 17.37 -0.55
N LYS A 249 22.99 17.72 -1.82
CA LYS A 249 23.14 19.11 -2.30
C LYS A 249 21.85 19.67 -2.89
N GLY A 250 20.86 18.83 -3.19
CA GLY A 250 19.54 19.24 -3.66
C GLY A 250 19.04 18.45 -4.88
N ILE A 251 18.04 19.02 -5.56
CA ILE A 251 17.46 18.51 -6.79
C ILE A 251 18.35 18.85 -7.99
N TYR A 252 18.60 17.87 -8.85
CA TYR A 252 19.40 18.02 -10.05
C TYR A 252 18.88 17.22 -11.24
N THR A 253 19.27 17.65 -12.44
CA THR A 253 19.17 16.86 -13.67
C THR A 253 20.56 16.38 -14.09
N LYS A 254 20.59 15.26 -14.82
CA LYS A 254 21.82 14.72 -15.39
C LYS A 254 22.02 15.29 -16.79
N ARG A 255 23.21 15.80 -17.08
CA ARG A 255 23.50 16.43 -18.38
C ARG A 255 23.77 15.38 -19.46
N PHE A 256 23.12 15.57 -20.61
CA PHE A 256 23.34 14.83 -21.84
C PHE A 256 23.76 15.79 -22.96
N ASP A 257 24.55 15.32 -23.91
CA ASP A 257 24.85 16.06 -25.14
C ASP A 257 23.70 15.96 -26.15
N ASP A 258 23.84 16.62 -27.30
CA ASP A 258 22.82 16.67 -28.35
C ASP A 258 22.52 15.28 -28.95
N ASP A 259 23.43 14.32 -28.79
CA ASP A 259 23.28 12.93 -29.23
C ASP A 259 22.69 12.02 -28.13
N GLY A 260 22.40 12.58 -26.94
CA GLY A 260 21.86 11.85 -25.80
C GLY A 260 22.89 11.07 -24.99
N ASN A 261 24.19 11.34 -25.16
CA ASN A 261 25.24 10.69 -24.37
C ASN A 261 25.49 11.46 -23.06
N PRO A 262 25.79 10.76 -21.94
CA PRO A 262 26.17 11.41 -20.69
C PRO A 262 27.38 12.34 -20.85
N VAL A 263 27.23 13.60 -20.44
CA VAL A 263 28.38 14.54 -20.37
C VAL A 263 29.10 14.31 -19.06
N LEU A 264 30.39 13.99 -19.12
CA LEU A 264 31.20 13.62 -17.95
C LEU A 264 32.12 14.76 -17.49
N ASP A 265 32.40 14.81 -16.19
CA ASP A 265 33.41 15.66 -15.57
C ASP A 265 34.84 15.08 -15.75
N GLU A 266 35.84 15.77 -15.22
CA GLU A 266 37.25 15.36 -15.29
C GLU A 266 37.56 14.02 -14.58
N ASN A 267 36.66 13.57 -13.70
CA ASN A 267 36.77 12.32 -12.95
C ASN A 267 35.94 11.19 -13.60
N GLY A 268 35.27 11.45 -14.72
CA GLY A 268 34.42 10.49 -15.41
C GLY A 268 33.00 10.35 -14.84
N ASN A 269 32.58 11.25 -13.94
CA ASN A 269 31.21 11.24 -13.41
C ASN A 269 30.30 12.08 -14.29
N GLN A 270 29.04 11.68 -14.47
CA GLN A 270 28.08 12.49 -15.21
C GLN A 270 27.83 13.82 -14.51
N ILE A 271 27.91 14.92 -15.26
CA ILE A 271 27.68 16.29 -14.75
C ILE A 271 26.23 16.42 -14.28
N ARG A 272 26.07 16.99 -13.08
CA ARG A 272 24.78 17.27 -12.43
C ARG A 272 24.49 18.76 -12.46
N ASP A 273 23.32 19.13 -12.95
CA ASP A 273 22.81 20.50 -12.98
C ASP A 273 21.79 20.69 -11.87
N TYR A 274 22.20 21.38 -10.80
CA TYR A 274 21.34 21.62 -9.63
C TYR A 274 20.32 22.71 -9.94
N ILE A 275 19.04 22.36 -9.83
CA ILE A 275 17.89 23.19 -10.19
C ILE A 275 16.89 23.34 -9.05
N THR A 276 17.36 23.23 -7.80
CA THR A 276 16.47 23.15 -6.62
C THR A 276 15.54 24.35 -6.51
N ASP A 277 16.05 25.58 -6.65
CA ASP A 277 15.24 26.80 -6.54
C ASP A 277 14.22 26.93 -7.68
N GLU A 278 14.61 26.57 -8.91
CA GLU A 278 13.70 26.54 -10.07
C GLU A 278 12.60 25.50 -9.87
N TYR A 279 12.97 24.31 -9.42
CA TYR A 279 12.05 23.21 -9.17
C TYR A 279 11.05 23.55 -8.06
N ASP A 280 11.52 24.10 -6.94
CA ASP A 280 10.69 24.58 -5.83
C ASP A 280 9.67 25.63 -6.31
N ALA A 281 10.12 26.59 -7.13
CA ALA A 281 9.25 27.61 -7.71
C ALA A 281 8.19 27.00 -8.65
N SER A 282 8.58 26.09 -9.55
CA SER A 282 7.63 25.45 -10.47
C SER A 282 6.60 24.57 -9.75
N VAL A 283 6.98 23.88 -8.66
CA VAL A 283 6.02 23.15 -7.85
C VAL A 283 5.04 24.11 -7.18
N LYS A 284 5.55 25.23 -6.63
CA LYS A 284 4.71 26.25 -5.98
C LYS A 284 3.68 26.85 -6.94
N GLU A 285 4.00 27.02 -8.23
CA GLU A 285 3.08 27.56 -9.24
C GLU A 285 1.76 26.76 -9.31
N MET A 286 1.80 25.44 -9.13
CA MET A 286 0.58 24.62 -9.07
C MET A 286 -0.31 24.99 -7.88
N PHE A 287 0.27 25.27 -6.71
CA PHE A 287 -0.47 25.66 -5.52
C PHE A 287 -0.96 27.12 -5.60
N ASP A 288 -0.16 28.00 -6.20
CA ASP A 288 -0.60 29.34 -6.58
C ASP A 288 -1.76 29.28 -7.57
N PHE A 289 -1.75 28.34 -8.53
CA PHE A 289 -2.88 28.10 -9.43
C PHE A 289 -4.15 27.72 -8.67
N ILE A 290 -4.08 26.79 -7.71
CA ILE A 290 -5.23 26.40 -6.86
C ILE A 290 -5.79 27.64 -6.14
N LYS A 291 -4.93 28.41 -5.48
CA LYS A 291 -5.30 29.60 -4.73
C LYS A 291 -5.88 30.71 -5.61
N ASN A 292 -5.21 31.04 -6.72
CA ASN A 292 -5.58 32.15 -7.58
C ASN A 292 -6.90 31.91 -8.33
N ASN A 293 -7.25 30.64 -8.57
CA ASN A 293 -8.50 30.25 -9.20
C ASN A 293 -9.61 29.90 -8.18
N ASN A 294 -9.36 30.06 -6.87
CA ASN A 294 -10.28 29.70 -5.79
C ASN A 294 -10.80 28.25 -5.92
N ILE A 295 -9.90 27.31 -6.20
CA ILE A 295 -10.24 25.90 -6.32
C ILE A 295 -10.36 25.31 -4.91
N GLU A 296 -11.57 24.92 -4.53
CA GLU A 296 -11.81 24.20 -3.28
C GLU A 296 -11.65 22.70 -3.53
N LEU A 297 -10.64 22.08 -2.91
CA LEU A 297 -10.42 20.65 -3.00
C LEU A 297 -11.46 19.89 -2.17
N SER A 298 -11.92 18.78 -2.73
CA SER A 298 -12.89 17.86 -2.17
C SER A 298 -12.19 16.77 -1.37
N THR A 299 -12.84 16.36 -0.28
CA THR A 299 -12.39 15.25 0.55
C THR A 299 -13.02 13.94 0.07
N TYR A 300 -12.23 12.88 0.04
CA TYR A 300 -12.63 11.53 -0.28
C TYR A 300 -12.41 10.64 0.93
N SER A 301 -13.45 9.89 1.31
CA SER A 301 -13.44 9.05 2.50
C SER A 301 -13.37 7.58 2.09
N LYS A 302 -12.23 6.93 2.41
CA LYS A 302 -12.05 5.48 2.22
C LYS A 302 -13.11 4.67 2.97
N THR A 303 -13.57 5.18 4.11
CA THR A 303 -14.64 4.54 4.91
C THR A 303 -16.00 4.68 4.26
N ASP A 304 -16.34 5.84 3.69
CA ASP A 304 -17.60 6.02 2.98
C ASP A 304 -17.63 5.19 1.70
N HIS A 305 -16.52 5.16 0.95
CA HIS A 305 -16.37 4.26 -0.19
C HIS A 305 -16.56 2.79 0.20
N LEU A 306 -15.92 2.34 1.28
CA LEU A 306 -16.11 0.98 1.79
C LEU A 306 -17.59 0.71 2.10
N ARG A 307 -18.28 1.62 2.78
CA ARG A 307 -19.72 1.52 3.03
C ARG A 307 -20.50 1.35 1.73
N ASP A 308 -20.25 2.22 0.76
CA ASP A 308 -21.01 2.27 -0.50
C ASP A 308 -20.79 1.00 -1.34
N VAL A 309 -19.56 0.53 -1.47
CA VAL A 309 -19.25 -0.67 -2.25
C VAL A 309 -19.90 -1.90 -1.62
N PHE A 310 -19.82 -2.08 -0.30
CA PHE A 310 -20.47 -3.20 0.39
C PHE A 310 -22.01 -3.14 0.26
N ASN A 311 -22.60 -1.95 0.38
CA ASN A 311 -24.05 -1.76 0.24
C ASN A 311 -24.56 -1.86 -1.21
N SER A 312 -23.69 -1.78 -2.22
CA SER A 312 -24.09 -1.84 -3.64
C SER A 312 -24.68 -3.19 -4.07
N TYR A 313 -24.52 -4.24 -3.27
CA TYR A 313 -25.00 -5.60 -3.54
C TYR A 313 -26.44 -5.87 -3.07
N GLY A 314 -27.23 -4.82 -2.83
CA GLY A 314 -28.68 -4.91 -2.62
C GLY A 314 -29.13 -5.25 -1.19
N SER A 315 -28.20 -5.26 -0.24
CA SER A 315 -28.50 -5.32 1.20
C SER A 315 -27.70 -4.24 1.91
N GLU A 316 -28.33 -3.54 2.86
CA GLU A 316 -27.62 -2.62 3.73
C GLU A 316 -26.78 -3.44 4.72
N ILE A 317 -25.47 -3.41 4.54
CA ILE A 317 -24.47 -4.05 5.40
C ILE A 317 -24.01 -3.07 6.48
N PHE A 318 -23.79 -1.82 6.07
CA PHE A 318 -23.36 -0.74 6.94
C PHE A 318 -24.34 0.43 6.84
N SER A 319 -24.90 0.87 7.96
CA SER A 319 -25.76 2.06 7.96
C SER A 319 -24.93 3.35 7.86
N ALA A 320 -25.57 4.46 7.45
CA ALA A 320 -24.90 5.74 7.20
C ALA A 320 -24.10 6.26 8.41
N ASP A 321 -24.65 6.15 9.62
CA ASP A 321 -24.04 6.68 10.85
C ASP A 321 -23.27 5.61 11.65
N GLN A 322 -23.11 4.40 11.10
CA GLN A 322 -22.40 3.32 11.78
C GLN A 322 -20.91 3.65 11.91
N GLN A 323 -20.37 3.50 13.12
CA GLN A 323 -18.93 3.48 13.33
C GLN A 323 -18.32 2.27 12.62
N ILE A 324 -17.32 2.53 11.77
CA ILE A 324 -16.61 1.49 11.02
C ILE A 324 -15.15 1.52 11.46
N ASN A 325 -14.69 0.44 12.09
CA ASN A 325 -13.29 0.22 12.46
C ASN A 325 -12.56 -0.69 11.45
N VAL A 326 -13.24 -1.13 10.38
CA VAL A 326 -12.61 -1.78 9.23
C VAL A 326 -12.02 -0.70 8.32
N TYR A 327 -10.75 -0.85 7.92
CA TYR A 327 -10.03 0.14 7.14
C TYR A 327 -9.44 -0.47 5.86
N PRO A 328 -9.85 -0.05 4.65
CA PRO A 328 -9.35 -0.63 3.42
C PRO A 328 -7.90 -0.20 3.15
N VAL A 329 -7.06 -1.14 2.71
CA VAL A 329 -5.64 -0.91 2.40
C VAL A 329 -5.28 -1.37 0.99
N THR A 330 -4.28 -0.72 0.40
CA THR A 330 -3.67 -1.19 -0.86
C THR A 330 -2.76 -2.40 -0.61
N TYR A 331 -2.34 -3.08 -1.67
CA TYR A 331 -1.35 -4.17 -1.55
C TYR A 331 -0.02 -3.66 -0.97
N ARG A 332 0.41 -2.45 -1.35
CA ARG A 332 1.64 -1.83 -0.83
C ARG A 332 1.52 -1.53 0.67
N GLN A 333 0.38 -0.98 1.08
CA GLN A 333 0.05 -0.75 2.49
C GLN A 333 0.01 -2.05 3.31
N LEU A 334 -0.60 -3.12 2.77
CA LEU A 334 -0.58 -4.44 3.42
C LEU A 334 0.84 -4.98 3.56
N LYS A 335 1.63 -4.97 2.47
CA LYS A 335 3.00 -5.47 2.49
C LYS A 335 3.89 -4.68 3.44
N TRP A 336 3.72 -3.37 3.51
CA TRP A 336 4.40 -2.52 4.49
C TRP A 336 3.98 -2.91 5.91
N LEU A 337 2.68 -2.92 6.21
CA LEU A 337 2.14 -3.27 7.54
C LEU A 337 2.67 -4.61 8.07
N LEU A 338 2.76 -5.63 7.21
CA LEU A 338 3.25 -6.96 7.59
C LEU A 338 4.77 -7.03 7.82
N ASN A 339 5.51 -5.98 7.48
CA ASN A 339 6.94 -5.85 7.75
C ASN A 339 7.24 -4.93 8.95
N GLU A 340 6.23 -4.32 9.56
CA GLU A 340 6.40 -3.42 10.70
C GLU A 340 6.47 -4.15 12.05
N ASP A 341 7.19 -3.55 12.99
CA ASP A 341 7.25 -4.01 14.38
C ASP A 341 5.91 -3.73 15.08
N GLY A 342 5.15 -4.77 15.43
CA GLY A 342 3.91 -4.60 16.18
C GLY A 342 2.86 -5.68 15.93
N ASN A 343 1.72 -5.53 16.61
CA ASN A 343 0.55 -6.37 16.38
C ASN A 343 -0.40 -5.69 15.39
N ALA A 344 -0.89 -6.45 14.40
CA ALA A 344 -1.90 -6.01 13.45
C ALA A 344 -3.06 -7.00 13.37
N MET A 345 -4.26 -6.48 13.15
CA MET A 345 -5.46 -7.24 12.84
C MET A 345 -5.80 -7.03 11.36
N VAL A 346 -5.81 -8.09 10.58
CA VAL A 346 -5.93 -8.03 9.12
C VAL A 346 -7.03 -8.98 8.66
N MET A 347 -7.78 -8.55 7.64
CA MET A 347 -8.76 -9.37 6.93
C MET A 347 -8.46 -9.33 5.43
N ILE A 348 -8.33 -10.49 4.80
CA ILE A 348 -8.33 -10.60 3.34
C ILE A 348 -9.75 -10.96 2.90
N GLY A 349 -10.36 -10.07 2.13
CA GLY A 349 -11.72 -10.21 1.64
C GLY A 349 -12.19 -8.96 0.91
N GLY A 350 -12.99 -9.15 -0.13
CA GLY A 350 -13.56 -8.06 -0.93
C GLY A 350 -15.07 -7.96 -0.87
N ALA A 351 -15.61 -6.80 -1.22
CA ALA A 351 -17.07 -6.64 -1.35
C ALA A 351 -17.65 -7.48 -2.49
N GLY A 352 -16.83 -7.88 -3.47
CA GLY A 352 -17.22 -8.80 -4.55
C GLY A 352 -17.55 -10.22 -4.06
N ASP A 353 -16.95 -10.65 -2.95
CA ASP A 353 -17.17 -11.98 -2.38
C ASP A 353 -18.40 -12.01 -1.45
N GLU A 354 -19.31 -12.95 -1.71
CA GLU A 354 -20.56 -13.08 -0.95
C GLU A 354 -20.33 -13.44 0.52
N LYS A 355 -19.30 -14.25 0.80
CA LYS A 355 -19.01 -14.68 2.16
C LYS A 355 -18.47 -13.53 3.00
N THR A 356 -17.63 -12.70 2.41
CA THR A 356 -17.13 -11.46 3.00
C THR A 356 -18.30 -10.54 3.35
N ARG A 357 -19.22 -10.30 2.40
CA ARG A 357 -20.47 -9.55 2.67
C ARG A 357 -21.31 -10.16 3.79
N ALA A 358 -21.29 -11.49 3.95
CA ALA A 358 -22.08 -12.17 4.97
C ALA A 358 -21.59 -11.94 6.41
N VAL A 359 -20.30 -11.60 6.60
CA VAL A 359 -19.67 -11.56 7.94
C VAL A 359 -19.01 -10.23 8.28
N ILE A 360 -18.76 -9.35 7.31
CA ILE A 360 -17.99 -8.11 7.54
C ILE A 360 -18.60 -7.19 8.62
N SER A 361 -19.94 -7.11 8.70
CA SER A 361 -20.61 -6.33 9.74
C SER A 361 -20.35 -6.90 11.14
N ARG A 362 -20.32 -8.23 11.29
CA ARG A 362 -19.96 -8.89 12.55
C ARG A 362 -18.50 -8.62 12.91
N VAL A 363 -17.58 -8.76 11.95
CA VAL A 363 -16.17 -8.42 12.18
C VAL A 363 -16.03 -6.97 12.65
N ASN A 364 -16.76 -6.04 12.02
CA ASN A 364 -16.79 -4.64 12.44
C ASN A 364 -17.37 -4.45 13.86
N ASP A 365 -18.43 -5.16 14.23
CA ASP A 365 -18.99 -5.08 15.59
C ASP A 365 -17.96 -5.49 16.65
N TYR A 366 -17.16 -6.54 16.39
CA TYR A 366 -16.03 -6.93 17.25
C TYR A 366 -14.91 -5.88 17.22
N ALA A 367 -14.60 -5.33 16.05
CA ALA A 367 -13.60 -4.27 15.90
C ALA A 367 -13.96 -3.01 16.74
N VAL A 368 -15.22 -2.58 16.68
CA VAL A 368 -15.75 -1.47 17.47
C VAL A 368 -15.78 -1.80 18.96
N LYS A 369 -16.30 -2.99 19.34
CA LYS A 369 -16.36 -3.44 20.74
C LYS A 369 -14.99 -3.44 21.42
N ASN A 370 -13.94 -3.82 20.68
CA ASN A 370 -12.58 -3.92 21.21
C ASN A 370 -11.74 -2.66 20.97
N ASN A 371 -12.27 -1.63 20.29
CA ASN A 371 -11.52 -0.45 19.84
C ASN A 371 -10.26 -0.80 19.04
N VAL A 372 -10.39 -1.75 18.11
CA VAL A 372 -9.33 -2.25 17.23
C VAL A 372 -9.67 -1.93 15.79
N ARG A 373 -8.71 -1.45 15.02
CA ARG A 373 -8.77 -1.31 13.57
C ARG A 373 -8.46 -2.63 12.89
N VAL A 374 -9.34 -3.08 11.99
CA VAL A 374 -9.11 -4.24 11.12
C VAL A 374 -8.72 -3.75 9.74
N TYR A 375 -7.49 -4.03 9.30
CA TYR A 375 -7.03 -3.68 7.95
C TYR A 375 -7.63 -4.66 6.93
N LEU A 376 -8.46 -4.17 6.02
CA LEU A 376 -9.11 -4.95 4.97
C LEU A 376 -8.34 -4.83 3.66
N TYR A 377 -7.85 -5.95 3.15
CA TYR A 377 -7.28 -6.02 1.82
C TYR A 377 -8.22 -6.81 0.91
N ASP A 378 -8.71 -6.17 -0.15
CA ASP A 378 -9.48 -6.83 -1.21
C ASP A 378 -8.50 -7.53 -2.18
N PRO A 379 -8.54 -8.86 -2.31
CA PRO A 379 -7.65 -9.58 -3.22
C PRO A 379 -7.98 -9.31 -4.69
N GLN A 380 -9.15 -8.75 -5.01
CA GLN A 380 -9.48 -8.21 -6.32
C GLN A 380 -8.79 -6.84 -6.50
N VAL A 381 -7.58 -6.83 -7.05
CA VAL A 381 -6.67 -5.66 -7.11
C VAL A 381 -7.32 -4.42 -7.74
N ASP A 382 -8.25 -4.63 -8.68
CA ASP A 382 -8.95 -3.58 -9.40
C ASP A 382 -10.37 -3.29 -8.88
N GLY A 383 -10.78 -3.91 -7.77
CA GLY A 383 -12.14 -3.83 -7.21
C GLY A 383 -13.25 -4.21 -8.20
N ASP A 384 -12.97 -5.16 -9.11
CA ASP A 384 -13.87 -5.63 -10.17
C ASP A 384 -14.23 -4.55 -11.21
N VAL A 385 -13.46 -3.45 -11.26
CA VAL A 385 -13.66 -2.40 -12.26
C VAL A 385 -13.45 -2.95 -13.67
N THR A 386 -12.37 -3.68 -13.93
CA THR A 386 -12.02 -4.07 -15.30
C THR A 386 -12.90 -5.22 -15.79
N THR A 387 -13.17 -6.21 -14.96
CA THR A 387 -14.01 -7.35 -15.29
C THR A 387 -15.50 -6.99 -15.25
N GLY A 388 -16.00 -6.55 -14.10
CA GLY A 388 -17.42 -6.26 -13.87
C GLY A 388 -17.94 -5.00 -14.58
N ARG A 389 -17.14 -3.92 -14.64
CA ARG A 389 -17.60 -2.64 -15.24
C ARG A 389 -17.16 -2.45 -16.68
N TRP A 390 -15.95 -2.88 -17.04
CA TRP A 390 -15.40 -2.62 -18.38
C TRP A 390 -15.40 -3.84 -19.32
N GLY A 391 -15.77 -5.03 -18.83
CA GLY A 391 -15.98 -6.22 -19.67
C GLY A 391 -14.72 -6.99 -20.06
N TYR A 392 -13.60 -6.74 -19.37
CA TYR A 392 -12.40 -7.58 -19.50
C TYR A 392 -12.65 -8.96 -18.88
N LYS A 393 -11.83 -9.95 -19.26
CA LYS A 393 -11.98 -11.34 -18.80
C LYS A 393 -10.82 -11.83 -17.94
N GLN A 394 -9.73 -11.06 -17.92
CA GLN A 394 -8.58 -11.40 -17.12
C GLN A 394 -8.92 -11.17 -15.65
N SER A 395 -8.89 -12.23 -14.85
CA SER A 395 -9.05 -12.12 -13.41
C SER A 395 -7.94 -11.24 -12.83
N MET A 396 -8.36 -10.33 -11.96
CA MET A 396 -7.50 -9.46 -11.15
C MET A 396 -7.55 -9.85 -9.66
N ASN A 397 -8.10 -11.03 -9.34
CA ASN A 397 -8.05 -11.60 -8.00
C ASN A 397 -6.72 -12.34 -7.79
N ILE A 398 -5.94 -11.96 -6.79
CA ILE A 398 -4.63 -12.60 -6.51
C ILE A 398 -4.76 -14.07 -6.07
N LEU A 399 -5.94 -14.50 -5.59
CA LEU A 399 -6.21 -15.87 -5.16
C LEU A 399 -6.52 -16.82 -6.32
N ASP A 400 -6.80 -16.29 -7.52
CA ASP A 400 -6.96 -17.11 -8.72
C ASP A 400 -5.58 -17.51 -9.26
N GLU A 401 -5.27 -18.81 -9.23
CA GLU A 401 -3.98 -19.35 -9.68
C GLU A 401 -3.68 -19.06 -11.17
N ASN A 402 -4.70 -18.74 -11.97
CA ASN A 402 -4.54 -18.41 -13.39
C ASN A 402 -4.43 -16.90 -13.63
N ALA A 403 -4.60 -16.07 -12.60
CA ALA A 403 -4.48 -14.63 -12.72
C ALA A 403 -3.01 -14.21 -12.90
N ILE A 404 -2.77 -13.22 -13.76
CA ILE A 404 -1.43 -12.63 -13.94
C ILE A 404 -0.91 -12.04 -12.61
N VAL A 405 -1.81 -11.54 -11.77
CA VAL A 405 -1.50 -10.96 -10.46
C VAL A 405 -1.31 -11.99 -9.35
N ASN A 406 -1.48 -13.29 -9.60
CA ASN A 406 -1.31 -14.34 -8.58
C ASN A 406 0.07 -14.36 -7.92
N LEU A 407 1.10 -13.89 -8.62
CA LEU A 407 2.44 -13.75 -8.05
C LEU A 407 2.49 -12.84 -6.81
N MET A 408 1.56 -11.89 -6.68
CA MET A 408 1.40 -11.06 -5.48
C MET A 408 0.98 -11.90 -4.27
N TYR A 409 0.06 -12.84 -4.44
CA TYR A 409 -0.31 -13.76 -3.36
C TYR A 409 0.83 -14.68 -2.95
N THR A 410 1.56 -15.20 -3.95
CA THR A 410 2.73 -16.04 -3.70
C THR A 410 3.83 -15.29 -2.93
N ASP A 411 4.06 -14.01 -3.27
CA ASP A 411 4.97 -13.12 -2.54
C ASP A 411 4.51 -12.90 -1.10
N LEU A 412 3.21 -12.63 -0.90
CA LEU A 412 2.62 -12.45 0.43
C LEU A 412 2.79 -13.69 1.34
N VAL A 413 2.51 -14.88 0.81
CA VAL A 413 2.62 -16.14 1.58
C VAL A 413 4.07 -16.45 1.93
N LYS A 414 4.98 -16.33 0.96
CA LYS A 414 6.39 -16.64 1.17
C LYS A 414 7.12 -15.60 2.02
N GLY A 415 6.71 -14.33 1.91
CA GLY A 415 7.34 -13.20 2.59
C GLY A 415 6.84 -12.98 4.02
N ALA A 416 5.53 -13.09 4.26
CA ALA A 416 4.92 -12.68 5.53
C ALA A 416 4.12 -13.81 6.21
N LEU A 417 3.35 -14.60 5.47
CA LEU A 417 2.42 -15.60 6.03
C LEU A 417 3.07 -16.98 6.19
N THR A 418 4.26 -17.03 6.77
CA THR A 418 5.16 -18.19 6.71
C THR A 418 4.70 -19.43 7.49
N ASN A 419 3.84 -19.25 8.49
CA ASN A 419 3.21 -20.34 9.26
C ASN A 419 1.74 -20.56 8.89
N LEU A 420 1.32 -20.14 7.70
CA LEU A 420 -0.04 -20.33 7.24
C LEU A 420 -0.36 -21.82 7.05
N GLU A 421 -1.32 -22.32 7.82
CA GLU A 421 -1.84 -23.68 7.73
C GLU A 421 -3.31 -23.63 7.33
N VAL A 422 -3.62 -23.98 6.07
CA VAL A 422 -4.99 -23.99 5.53
C VAL A 422 -5.29 -25.29 4.81
N ALA A 423 -6.57 -25.57 4.60
CA ALA A 423 -7.01 -26.83 3.99
C ALA A 423 -6.74 -26.93 2.48
N HIS A 424 -6.45 -25.80 1.82
CA HIS A 424 -6.31 -25.71 0.38
C HIS A 424 -4.88 -25.30 -0.01
N SER A 425 -4.47 -25.72 -1.20
CA SER A 425 -3.19 -25.32 -1.79
C SER A 425 -3.35 -25.11 -3.29
N MET A 426 -2.53 -24.22 -3.84
CA MET A 426 -2.34 -24.05 -5.27
C MET A 426 -1.67 -25.27 -5.88
N SER A 427 -1.69 -25.35 -7.21
CA SER A 427 -1.02 -26.42 -7.96
C SER A 427 0.49 -26.54 -7.68
N ASP A 428 1.17 -25.48 -7.24
CA ASP A 428 2.58 -25.49 -6.84
C ASP A 428 2.83 -25.85 -5.36
N GLY A 429 1.77 -26.11 -4.59
CA GLY A 429 1.83 -26.44 -3.17
C GLY A 429 1.77 -25.23 -2.23
N THR A 430 1.72 -24.00 -2.75
CA THR A 430 1.50 -22.80 -1.93
C THR A 430 0.15 -22.89 -1.23
N ALA A 431 0.13 -22.66 0.09
CA ALA A 431 -1.09 -22.59 0.88
C ALA A 431 -2.06 -21.56 0.28
N LEU A 432 -3.35 -21.90 0.14
CA LEU A 432 -4.37 -21.05 -0.46
C LEU A 432 -5.48 -20.77 0.54
N ILE A 433 -5.60 -19.52 0.96
CA ILE A 433 -6.69 -19.06 1.83
C ILE A 433 -8.02 -19.02 1.10
N GLN A 434 -9.11 -19.12 1.85
CA GLN A 434 -10.44 -18.75 1.36
C GLN A 434 -10.89 -17.40 1.92
N GLU A 435 -11.44 -16.56 1.04
CA GLU A 435 -12.14 -15.36 1.47
C GLU A 435 -13.43 -15.71 2.23
N PRO A 436 -13.74 -14.96 3.29
CA PRO A 436 -12.88 -14.02 4.00
C PRO A 436 -11.94 -14.72 5.00
N PHE A 437 -10.71 -14.21 5.09
CA PHE A 437 -9.67 -14.71 5.99
C PHE A 437 -9.27 -13.62 7.00
N LEU A 438 -9.68 -13.77 8.26
CA LEU A 438 -9.36 -12.84 9.36
C LEU A 438 -8.19 -13.40 10.18
N PHE A 439 -7.19 -12.59 10.50
CA PHE A 439 -6.04 -13.04 11.27
C PHE A 439 -5.37 -11.95 12.12
N ALA A 440 -4.81 -12.39 13.25
CA ALA A 440 -3.95 -11.61 14.12
C ALA A 440 -2.49 -11.87 13.74
N PHE A 441 -1.76 -10.80 13.45
CA PHE A 441 -0.41 -10.85 12.88
C PHE A 441 0.61 -10.14 13.78
N ASN A 442 1.81 -10.71 13.86
CA ASN A 442 3.01 -10.08 14.40
C ASN A 442 4.24 -10.75 13.80
N LYS A 443 5.05 -10.02 13.01
CA LYS A 443 6.18 -10.61 12.28
C LYS A 443 7.24 -11.28 13.17
N ASP A 444 7.34 -10.84 14.42
CA ASP A 444 8.33 -11.33 15.39
C ASP A 444 7.78 -12.44 16.29
N ALA A 445 6.50 -12.80 16.14
CA ALA A 445 5.89 -13.87 16.92
C ALA A 445 6.59 -15.22 16.67
N LYS A 446 6.66 -15.99 17.76
CA LYS A 446 7.26 -17.33 17.79
C LYS A 446 6.25 -18.34 18.31
N ASP A 447 6.31 -19.56 17.78
CA ASP A 447 5.56 -20.69 18.33
C ASP A 447 6.21 -21.21 19.63
N ALA A 448 5.61 -22.25 20.22
CA ALA A 448 6.10 -22.87 21.45
C ALA A 448 7.51 -23.48 21.33
N ASP A 449 7.95 -23.81 20.11
CA ASP A 449 9.26 -24.36 19.82
C ASP A 449 10.29 -23.28 19.44
N GLY A 450 9.88 -22.01 19.40
CA GLY A 450 10.73 -20.86 19.10
C GLY A 450 10.90 -20.58 17.60
N PHE A 451 10.15 -21.22 16.72
CA PHE A 451 10.16 -20.93 15.29
C PHE A 451 9.30 -19.70 14.96
N THR A 452 9.65 -18.99 13.90
CA THR A 452 8.86 -17.85 13.41
C THR A 452 7.45 -18.29 13.05
N ALA A 453 6.46 -17.70 13.72
CA ALA A 453 5.05 -18.02 13.59
C ALA A 453 4.21 -16.73 13.59
N PRO A 454 4.28 -15.93 12.51
CA PRO A 454 3.77 -14.57 12.51
C PRO A 454 2.24 -14.46 12.55
N ILE A 455 1.52 -15.50 12.11
CA ILE A 455 0.07 -15.59 12.31
C ILE A 455 -0.17 -16.21 13.69
N LYS A 456 -0.67 -15.41 14.63
CA LYS A 456 -0.97 -15.84 16.01
C LYS A 456 -2.28 -16.62 16.11
N ALA A 457 -3.27 -16.20 15.34
CA ALA A 457 -4.56 -16.85 15.18
C ALA A 457 -5.21 -16.40 13.86
N TRP A 458 -6.07 -17.23 13.30
CA TRP A 458 -6.80 -16.93 12.08
C TRP A 458 -8.14 -17.65 12.02
N ALA A 459 -9.03 -17.19 11.13
CA ALA A 459 -10.30 -17.81 10.83
C ALA A 459 -10.68 -17.66 9.35
N GLU A 460 -11.03 -18.78 8.70
CA GLU A 460 -11.73 -18.79 7.40
C GLU A 460 -13.24 -18.74 7.63
N LEU A 461 -13.86 -17.58 7.41
CA LEU A 461 -15.29 -17.37 7.74
C LEU A 461 -16.17 -17.72 6.54
N THR A 462 -16.29 -19.01 6.24
CA THR A 462 -16.95 -19.57 5.04
C THR A 462 -18.48 -19.41 4.96
N TYR A 463 -19.08 -18.54 5.76
CA TYR A 463 -20.53 -18.34 5.87
C TYR A 463 -21.11 -17.56 4.70
N THR A 464 -22.39 -17.76 4.42
CA THR A 464 -23.09 -17.22 3.23
C THR A 464 -24.47 -16.69 3.60
N GLN A 465 -25.05 -15.84 2.76
CA GLN A 465 -26.42 -15.33 2.90
C GLN A 465 -27.47 -16.24 2.22
N ASP A 466 -27.07 -17.30 1.52
CA ASP A 466 -27.98 -18.25 0.87
C ASP A 466 -28.62 -19.21 1.90
N PRO A 467 -29.94 -19.12 2.15
CA PRO A 467 -30.64 -19.94 3.14
C PRO A 467 -30.63 -21.44 2.84
N GLU A 468 -30.42 -21.84 1.59
CA GLU A 468 -30.41 -23.24 1.17
C GLU A 468 -29.09 -23.95 1.51
N THR A 469 -28.04 -23.19 1.83
CA THR A 469 -26.71 -23.76 2.09
C THR A 469 -26.55 -24.23 3.54
N ARG A 470 -25.62 -25.18 3.75
CA ARG A 470 -25.24 -25.61 5.10
C ARG A 470 -24.64 -24.47 5.93
N PHE A 471 -23.97 -23.54 5.28
CA PHE A 471 -23.23 -22.42 5.90
C PHE A 471 -24.03 -21.11 5.95
N TYR A 472 -25.35 -21.16 5.73
CA TYR A 472 -26.21 -19.99 5.88
C TYR A 472 -26.04 -19.32 7.24
N ILE A 473 -25.64 -18.05 7.26
CA ILE A 473 -25.38 -17.30 8.48
C ILE A 473 -26.65 -17.01 9.29
N GLY A 474 -27.85 -17.15 8.71
CA GLY A 474 -29.10 -17.00 9.47
C GLY A 474 -29.39 -18.15 10.46
N LYS A 475 -28.66 -19.28 10.40
CA LYS A 475 -28.80 -20.40 11.35
C LYS A 475 -28.08 -20.07 12.66
N GLU A 476 -28.77 -20.20 13.80
CA GLU A 476 -28.20 -19.89 15.13
C GLU A 476 -26.87 -20.60 15.40
N ALA A 477 -26.74 -21.88 15.01
CA ALA A 477 -25.50 -22.63 15.18
C ALA A 477 -24.33 -22.04 14.35
N ASN A 478 -24.62 -21.58 13.13
CA ASN A 478 -23.62 -20.97 12.26
C ASN A 478 -23.21 -19.58 12.78
N GLN A 479 -24.16 -18.80 13.31
CA GLN A 479 -23.84 -17.52 13.96
C GLN A 479 -22.91 -17.71 15.14
N LYS A 480 -23.26 -18.63 16.06
CA LYS A 480 -22.40 -18.93 17.22
C LYS A 480 -21.00 -19.37 16.79
N SER A 481 -20.91 -20.24 15.79
CA SER A 481 -19.62 -20.69 15.27
C SER A 481 -18.82 -19.56 14.62
N CYS A 482 -19.47 -18.65 13.90
CA CYS A 482 -18.85 -17.47 13.30
C CYS A 482 -18.33 -16.52 14.39
N ASP A 483 -19.18 -16.19 15.35
CA ASP A 483 -18.88 -15.31 16.47
C ASP A 483 -17.72 -15.86 17.31
N SER A 484 -17.72 -17.16 17.63
CA SER A 484 -16.59 -17.81 18.34
C SER A 484 -15.28 -17.79 17.55
N SER A 485 -15.35 -17.89 16.22
CA SER A 485 -14.14 -17.84 15.37
C SER A 485 -13.58 -16.43 15.27
N ILE A 486 -14.45 -15.40 15.25
CA ILE A 486 -14.01 -14.00 15.29
C ILE A 486 -13.43 -13.69 16.68
N GLU A 487 -14.12 -14.07 17.75
CA GLU A 487 -13.72 -13.83 19.13
C GLU A 487 -12.34 -14.44 19.45
N SER A 488 -12.05 -15.66 18.97
CA SER A 488 -10.75 -16.31 19.19
C SER A 488 -9.59 -15.54 18.55
N VAL A 489 -9.80 -14.96 17.36
CA VAL A 489 -8.76 -14.15 16.68
C VAL A 489 -8.54 -12.83 17.42
N PHE A 490 -9.62 -12.17 17.89
CA PHE A 490 -9.51 -10.96 18.69
C PHE A 490 -8.84 -11.19 20.05
N ALA A 491 -9.15 -12.30 20.72
CA ALA A 491 -8.49 -12.69 21.98
C ALA A 491 -6.99 -12.91 21.78
N ALA A 492 -6.60 -13.65 20.73
CA ALA A 492 -5.19 -13.87 20.40
C ALA A 492 -4.44 -12.58 20.05
N TYR A 493 -5.11 -11.63 19.39
CA TYR A 493 -4.57 -10.29 19.15
C TYR A 493 -4.32 -9.54 20.46
N ALA A 494 -5.30 -9.54 21.39
CA ALA A 494 -5.17 -8.93 22.71
C ALA A 494 -4.13 -9.60 23.62
N GLY A 495 -3.60 -10.77 23.22
CA GLY A 495 -2.66 -11.56 24.02
C GLY A 495 -3.35 -12.36 25.12
N GLU A 496 -4.66 -12.55 25.02
CA GLU A 496 -5.43 -13.44 25.89
C GLU A 496 -5.28 -14.87 25.37
N GLU A 497 -4.86 -15.81 26.22
CA GLU A 497 -4.96 -17.24 25.89
C GLU A 497 -6.46 -17.57 25.72
N ALA A 498 -6.82 -18.15 24.57
CA ALA A 498 -8.20 -18.53 24.29
C ALA A 498 -8.74 -19.40 25.44
N ALA A 499 -9.82 -18.96 26.08
CA ALA A 499 -10.44 -19.70 27.17
C ALA A 499 -10.94 -21.06 26.62
N GLU A 500 -10.32 -22.16 27.10
CA GLU A 500 -10.68 -23.54 26.78
C GLU A 500 -12.13 -23.91 27.16
#